data_AF-A0AAN3V2N9-F1
#
_entry.id   AF-A0AAN3V2N9-F1
#
_cell.length_a   1.000
_cell.length_b   1.000
_cell.length_c   1.000
_cell.angle_alpha   90.00
_cell.angle_beta   90.00
_cell.angle_gamma   90.00
#
_symmetry.space_group_name_H-M   'P 1'
#
loop_
_entity.id
_entity.type
_entity.pdbx_description
1 polymer ?
#
loop_
_entity_poly.entity_id
_entity_poly.type
_entity_poly.pdbx_seq_one_letter_code
_entity_poly.pdbx_strand_id
1 'polypeptide(L)'
;MYAPDSALPVDLIEQQCWSRATDTYGVKHQRKERPCEEKESYRWQQASERMAERLGEIQKQVITVCDREADIWHYLHYKVSRGKPHAECDAKRRAGSPPGPDAHQLQRSQHKKSRQQRPGALAHVCLLRGAGEDGACWYPLTSEKVASAADARRIVSHYEQRWLIEEYHKAWKSGGTCVESLRMQTRDNLERMVVIAVRVLGLRQGGISEETQNDSCEKILTPTEWKLLWVKLEGKQLPAQTPTLKWACLKLAKLGRWHDSKRTSSPGWVVMWDGWFRHQDMAEGYLVMKSLDQEI
;
A
#
# COMPACT_ATOMS: atom_id res chain seq x y z
N MET A 1 0.33 -2.88 -4.74
CA MET A 1 1.64 -3.49 -5.07
C MET A 1 2.72 -2.45 -4.89
N TYR A 2 3.86 -2.86 -4.35
CA TYR A 2 5.03 -2.01 -4.13
C TYR A 2 6.26 -2.75 -4.64
N ALA A 3 7.13 -2.05 -5.36
CA ALA A 3 8.36 -2.62 -5.90
C ALA A 3 9.56 -2.11 -5.07
N PRO A 4 10.18 -2.97 -4.23
CA PRO A 4 11.29 -2.56 -3.36
C PRO A 4 12.45 -1.95 -4.12
N ASP A 5 12.82 -2.50 -5.28
CA ASP A 5 13.98 -2.06 -6.07
C ASP A 5 13.82 -0.63 -6.62
N SER A 6 12.57 -0.22 -6.87
CA SER A 6 12.25 1.12 -7.37
C SER A 6 11.71 2.05 -6.29
N ALA A 7 11.53 1.54 -5.06
CA ALA A 7 10.88 2.21 -3.93
C ALA A 7 9.57 2.95 -4.27
N LEU A 8 8.79 2.43 -5.23
CA LEU A 8 7.55 3.04 -5.70
C LEU A 8 6.34 2.10 -5.59
N PRO A 9 5.15 2.65 -5.30
CA PRO A 9 3.89 1.96 -5.54
C PRO A 9 3.76 1.64 -7.03
N VAL A 10 3.47 0.38 -7.36
CA VAL A 10 3.28 -0.06 -8.75
C VAL A 10 1.84 0.17 -9.18
N ASP A 11 0.92 -0.60 -8.60
CA ASP A 11 -0.52 -0.44 -8.83
C ASP A 11 -1.36 -1.15 -7.75
N LEU A 12 -2.67 -0.96 -7.76
CA LEU A 12 -3.62 -1.80 -7.04
C LEU A 12 -3.88 -3.10 -7.81
N ILE A 13 -3.70 -4.26 -7.14
CA ILE A 13 -3.86 -5.57 -7.78
C ILE A 13 -5.26 -6.18 -7.63
N GLU A 14 -5.92 -5.95 -6.50
CA GLU A 14 -7.24 -6.48 -6.21
C GLU A 14 -7.94 -5.58 -5.18
N GLN A 15 -9.23 -5.33 -5.41
CA GLN A 15 -10.11 -4.66 -4.46
C GLN A 15 -11.45 -5.39 -4.43
N GLN A 16 -11.96 -5.60 -3.23
CA GLN A 16 -13.25 -6.22 -3.00
C GLN A 16 -14.14 -5.24 -2.24
N CYS A 17 -15.35 -5.02 -2.75
CA CYS A 17 -16.37 -4.19 -2.12
C CYS A 17 -17.60 -5.04 -1.84
N TRP A 18 -18.03 -5.09 -0.59
CA TRP A 18 -19.26 -5.75 -0.16
C TRP A 18 -19.92 -4.95 0.95
N SER A 19 -21.23 -5.13 1.12
CA SER A 19 -21.99 -4.63 2.27
C SER A 19 -22.35 -5.81 3.17
N ARG A 20 -22.46 -5.55 4.49
CA ARG A 20 -22.96 -6.56 5.42
C ARG A 20 -24.47 -6.65 5.29
N ALA A 21 -24.99 -7.85 5.10
CA ALA A 21 -26.41 -8.10 5.13
C ALA A 21 -26.94 -7.92 6.56
N THR A 22 -28.08 -7.25 6.73
CA THR A 22 -28.61 -6.84 8.04
C THR A 22 -29.02 -8.01 8.94
N ASP A 23 -29.35 -9.15 8.33
CA ASP A 23 -29.65 -10.43 8.97
C ASP A 23 -28.42 -11.11 9.60
N THR A 24 -27.21 -10.77 9.15
CA THR A 24 -25.96 -11.32 9.70
C THR A 24 -25.48 -10.60 10.97
N TYR A 25 -26.22 -9.60 11.47
CA TYR A 25 -25.86 -8.92 12.71
C TYR A 25 -26.18 -9.81 13.93
N GLY A 26 -25.25 -9.89 14.90
CA GLY A 26 -25.44 -10.65 16.15
C GLY A 26 -25.01 -12.13 16.11
N VAL A 27 -24.71 -12.71 14.95
CA VAL A 27 -24.30 -14.13 14.80
C VAL A 27 -22.83 -14.41 15.17
N LYS A 28 -22.16 -13.48 15.85
CA LYS A 28 -20.75 -13.62 16.28
C LYS A 28 -20.53 -14.87 17.15
N HIS A 29 -21.54 -15.27 17.93
CA HIS A 29 -21.49 -16.44 18.80
C HIS A 29 -21.41 -17.77 18.01
N GLN A 30 -22.00 -17.82 16.82
CA GLN A 30 -21.99 -18.99 15.93
C GLN A 30 -20.68 -19.11 15.10
N ARG A 31 -19.70 -18.22 15.33
CA ARG A 31 -18.45 -18.17 14.54
C ARG A 31 -17.68 -19.49 14.53
N LYS A 32 -17.76 -20.31 15.59
CA LYS A 32 -17.03 -21.59 15.67
C LYS A 32 -17.67 -22.69 14.81
N GLU A 33 -18.98 -22.63 14.63
CA GLU A 33 -19.77 -23.66 13.93
C GLU A 33 -19.82 -23.43 12.42
N ARG A 34 -19.70 -22.16 12.00
CA ARG A 34 -19.75 -21.80 10.58
C ARG A 34 -18.51 -22.26 9.81
N PRO A 35 -18.67 -22.72 8.55
CA PRO A 35 -17.58 -22.91 7.60
C PRO A 35 -16.70 -21.67 7.45
N CYS A 36 -15.46 -21.84 7.03
CA CYS A 36 -14.51 -20.72 6.97
C CYS A 36 -14.88 -19.73 5.87
N GLU A 37 -15.46 -20.23 4.77
CA GLU A 37 -15.86 -19.57 3.54
C GLU A 37 -17.01 -18.57 3.75
N GLU A 38 -17.87 -18.84 4.74
CA GLU A 38 -18.99 -17.96 5.08
C GLU A 38 -18.58 -16.78 5.97
N LYS A 39 -17.38 -16.81 6.54
CA LYS A 39 -16.92 -15.78 7.46
C LYS A 39 -16.32 -14.62 6.68
N GLU A 40 -16.53 -13.39 7.14
CA GLU A 40 -15.90 -12.20 6.54
C GLU A 40 -14.36 -12.31 6.51
N SER A 41 -13.77 -13.08 7.43
CA SER A 41 -12.33 -13.38 7.44
C SER A 41 -11.84 -14.15 6.20
N TYR A 42 -12.73 -14.79 5.43
CA TYR A 42 -12.39 -15.47 4.17
C TYR A 42 -11.92 -14.50 3.08
N ARG A 43 -12.23 -13.20 3.21
CA ARG A 43 -11.76 -12.12 2.31
C ARG A 43 -10.25 -12.17 2.04
N TRP A 44 -9.44 -12.55 3.04
CA TRP A 44 -7.99 -12.65 2.91
C TRP A 44 -7.55 -13.75 1.94
N GLN A 45 -8.20 -14.91 2.03
CA GLN A 45 -7.95 -16.02 1.11
C GLN A 45 -8.47 -15.68 -0.29
N GLN A 46 -9.71 -15.17 -0.42
CA GLN A 46 -10.28 -14.77 -1.70
C GLN A 46 -9.41 -13.75 -2.44
N ALA A 47 -8.92 -12.73 -1.73
CA ALA A 47 -8.01 -11.74 -2.32
C ALA A 47 -6.69 -12.39 -2.80
N SER A 48 -6.18 -13.37 -2.05
CA SER A 48 -4.96 -14.11 -2.43
C SER A 48 -5.13 -15.10 -3.57
N GLU A 49 -6.35 -15.61 -3.77
CA GLU A 49 -6.72 -16.45 -4.91
C GLU A 49 -6.78 -15.60 -6.18
N ARG A 50 -7.57 -14.52 -6.16
CA ARG A 50 -7.69 -13.59 -7.29
C ARG A 50 -6.38 -12.93 -7.67
N MET A 51 -5.58 -12.53 -6.67
CA MET A 51 -4.25 -11.99 -6.93
C MET A 51 -3.36 -13.01 -7.66
N ALA A 52 -3.42 -14.29 -7.29
CA ALA A 52 -2.63 -15.32 -7.96
C ALA A 52 -3.13 -15.63 -9.37
N GLU A 53 -4.44 -15.60 -9.60
CA GLU A 53 -5.02 -15.71 -10.95
C GLU A 53 -4.54 -14.58 -11.87
N ARG A 54 -4.49 -13.34 -11.36
CA ARG A 54 -4.01 -12.17 -12.11
C ARG A 54 -2.50 -12.19 -12.36
N LEU A 55 -1.71 -12.60 -11.37
CA LEU A 55 -0.24 -12.55 -11.44
C LEU A 55 0.39 -13.76 -12.12
N GLY A 56 -0.30 -14.90 -12.17
CA GLY A 56 0.23 -16.14 -12.71
C GLY A 56 1.58 -16.51 -12.09
N GLU A 57 2.61 -16.73 -12.92
CA GLU A 57 3.95 -17.11 -12.46
C GLU A 57 4.66 -16.02 -11.64
N ILE A 58 4.33 -14.75 -11.87
CA ILE A 58 4.92 -13.61 -11.13
C ILE A 58 4.58 -13.70 -9.64
N GLN A 59 3.48 -14.38 -9.28
CA GLN A 59 3.07 -14.59 -7.89
C GLN A 59 4.17 -15.18 -7.00
N LYS A 60 5.10 -15.96 -7.57
CA LYS A 60 6.25 -16.55 -6.84
C LYS A 60 7.26 -15.50 -6.35
N GLN A 61 7.27 -14.32 -6.95
CA GLN A 61 8.13 -13.20 -6.57
C GLN A 61 7.44 -12.21 -5.63
N VAL A 62 6.15 -12.43 -5.30
CA VAL A 62 5.34 -11.49 -4.52
C VAL A 62 5.21 -11.96 -3.09
N ILE A 63 5.63 -11.09 -2.16
CA ILE A 63 5.41 -11.27 -0.72
C ILE A 63 4.12 -10.54 -0.34
N THR A 64 3.14 -11.28 0.19
CA THR A 64 1.93 -10.68 0.75
C THR A 64 2.23 -10.14 2.15
N VAL A 65 2.01 -8.84 2.38
CA VAL A 65 2.16 -8.20 3.69
C VAL A 65 0.79 -7.88 4.28
N CYS A 66 0.50 -8.38 5.48
CA CYS A 66 -0.79 -8.15 6.17
C CYS A 66 -0.59 -7.76 7.63
N ASP A 67 -1.56 -7.04 8.19
CA ASP A 67 -1.61 -6.75 9.62
C ASP A 67 -2.15 -7.95 10.41
N ARG A 68 -2.38 -7.73 11.71
CA ARG A 68 -2.86 -8.75 12.65
C ARG A 68 -4.25 -9.30 12.33
N GLU A 69 -5.10 -8.58 11.59
CA GLU A 69 -6.42 -9.10 11.24
C GLU A 69 -6.35 -10.32 10.29
N ALA A 70 -5.20 -10.54 9.67
CA ALA A 70 -4.94 -11.72 8.85
C ALA A 70 -4.48 -12.95 9.66
N ASP A 71 -4.22 -12.83 10.97
CA ASP A 71 -3.73 -13.91 11.85
C ASP A 71 -4.84 -14.93 12.14
N ILE A 72 -5.12 -15.71 11.09
CA ILE A 72 -6.21 -16.64 10.98
C ILE A 72 -5.59 -17.94 10.48
N TRP A 73 -5.71 -18.98 11.29
CA TRP A 73 -5.15 -20.30 10.98
C TRP A 73 -5.49 -20.80 9.57
N HIS A 74 -6.75 -20.65 9.13
CA HIS A 74 -7.20 -21.09 7.81
C HIS A 74 -6.44 -20.39 6.68
N TYR A 75 -6.20 -19.08 6.82
CA TYR A 75 -5.49 -18.28 5.82
C TYR A 75 -4.00 -18.63 5.77
N LEU A 76 -3.35 -18.77 6.94
CA LEU A 76 -1.96 -19.18 7.03
C LEU A 76 -1.76 -20.60 6.47
N HIS A 77 -2.65 -21.52 6.82
CA HIS A 77 -2.67 -22.88 6.27
C HIS A 77 -2.80 -22.87 4.74
N TYR A 78 -3.73 -22.07 4.20
CA TYR A 78 -3.88 -21.88 2.77
C TYR A 78 -2.56 -21.41 2.11
N LYS A 79 -1.91 -20.37 2.66
CA LYS A 79 -0.67 -19.82 2.11
C LYS A 79 0.46 -20.85 2.09
N VAL A 80 0.64 -21.58 3.20
CA VAL A 80 1.66 -22.62 3.32
C VAL A 80 1.38 -23.80 2.37
N SER A 81 0.13 -24.27 2.31
CA SER A 81 -0.26 -25.40 1.45
C SER A 81 -0.07 -25.13 -0.04
N ARG A 82 -0.17 -23.86 -0.45
CA ARG A 82 0.04 -23.42 -1.85
C ARG A 82 1.49 -22.99 -2.13
N GLY A 83 2.39 -23.06 -1.14
CA GLY A 83 3.79 -22.61 -1.29
C GLY A 83 3.92 -21.12 -1.61
N LYS A 84 2.97 -20.29 -1.19
CA LYS A 84 2.91 -18.85 -1.53
C LYS A 84 3.75 -18.02 -0.53
N PRO A 85 4.69 -17.17 -0.99
CA PRO A 85 5.44 -16.28 -0.11
C PRO A 85 4.52 -15.29 0.63
N HIS A 86 4.71 -15.15 1.93
CA HIS A 86 3.96 -14.22 2.78
C HIS A 86 4.77 -13.78 4.01
N ALA A 87 4.50 -12.55 4.46
CA ALA A 87 4.96 -11.99 5.71
C ALA A 87 3.78 -11.32 6.42
N GLU A 88 3.43 -11.78 7.59
CA GLU A 88 2.32 -11.30 8.40
C GLU A 88 2.82 -10.92 9.79
N CYS A 89 2.07 -10.20 10.62
CA CYS A 89 2.52 -9.89 11.98
C CYS A 89 1.47 -10.20 13.04
N ASP A 90 1.88 -10.94 14.08
CA ASP A 90 1.19 -10.99 15.37
C ASP A 90 1.76 -9.88 16.26
N ALA A 91 1.22 -8.67 16.13
CA ALA A 91 1.55 -7.59 17.06
C ALA A 91 0.87 -7.86 18.42
N LYS A 92 1.56 -8.56 19.31
CA LYS A 92 1.18 -8.60 20.73
C LYS A 92 1.86 -7.45 21.48
N ARG A 93 1.07 -6.56 22.10
CA ARG A 93 1.43 -6.08 23.45
C ARG A 93 1.27 -7.28 24.39
N ARG A 94 2.35 -8.02 24.66
CA ARG A 94 2.36 -8.86 25.86
C ARG A 94 2.92 -8.01 26.98
N ALA A 95 2.12 -7.75 28.01
CA ALA A 95 2.67 -7.51 29.33
C ALA A 95 3.36 -8.82 29.75
N GLY A 96 4.66 -8.90 29.54
CA GLY A 96 5.47 -10.07 29.80
C GLY A 96 6.93 -9.70 29.66
N SER A 97 7.70 -9.96 30.71
CA SER A 97 9.04 -9.44 30.97
C SER A 97 9.98 -9.45 29.76
N PRO A 98 10.82 -8.41 29.59
CA PRO A 98 11.76 -8.34 28.48
C PRO A 98 12.76 -9.51 28.54
N PRO A 99 13.10 -10.14 27.40
CA PRO A 99 14.30 -10.95 27.35
C PRO A 99 15.52 -10.05 27.56
N GLY A 100 16.55 -10.58 28.23
CA GLY A 100 17.77 -9.86 28.61
C GLY A 100 18.53 -9.18 27.46
N PRO A 101 19.61 -8.44 27.77
CA PRO A 101 20.05 -7.24 27.05
C PRO A 101 20.64 -7.42 25.65
N ASP A 102 20.62 -8.62 25.05
CA ASP A 102 21.13 -8.88 23.70
C ASP A 102 20.03 -9.35 22.75
N ALA A 103 19.17 -8.42 22.32
CA ALA A 103 18.06 -8.69 21.41
C ALA A 103 18.48 -8.73 19.92
N HIS A 104 19.31 -9.71 19.58
CA HIS A 104 19.43 -10.28 18.24
C HIS A 104 19.30 -11.82 18.28
N GLN A 105 18.55 -12.37 19.24
CA GLN A 105 18.37 -13.82 19.34
C GLN A 105 17.16 -14.30 18.52
N LEU A 106 17.46 -15.12 17.50
CA LEU A 106 16.54 -16.08 16.89
C LEU A 106 16.06 -17.07 17.98
N GLN A 107 14.88 -16.85 18.54
CA GLN A 107 14.25 -17.84 19.40
C GLN A 107 13.17 -18.62 18.63
N ARG A 108 13.43 -19.91 18.40
CA ARG A 108 12.38 -20.89 18.09
C ARG A 108 11.53 -21.12 19.35
N SER A 109 10.48 -20.33 19.53
CA SER A 109 9.55 -20.57 20.64
C SER A 109 8.52 -21.64 20.26
N GLN A 110 8.50 -22.76 21.00
CA GLN A 110 7.38 -23.69 21.00
C GLN A 110 6.28 -23.12 21.89
N HIS A 111 5.21 -22.59 21.30
CA HIS A 111 4.07 -22.09 22.06
C HIS A 111 3.12 -23.22 22.49
N LYS A 112 3.00 -23.41 23.81
CA LYS A 112 1.90 -24.15 24.48
C LYS A 112 0.65 -23.26 24.54
N LYS A 113 -0.31 -23.46 23.63
CA LYS A 113 -1.77 -23.28 23.84
C LYS A 113 -2.54 -23.80 22.60
N SER A 114 -3.44 -24.76 22.84
CA SER A 114 -4.31 -25.53 21.92
C SER A 114 -3.66 -26.10 20.65
N ARG A 115 -3.45 -27.42 20.71
CA ARG A 115 -2.80 -28.28 19.72
C ARG A 115 -3.72 -28.53 18.52
N GLN A 116 -3.84 -27.57 17.61
CA GLN A 116 -4.07 -27.88 16.19
C GLN A 116 -2.71 -27.75 15.50
N GLN A 117 -2.21 -28.86 14.98
CA GLN A 117 -0.90 -28.94 14.32
C GLN A 117 -0.85 -27.89 13.20
N ARG A 118 0.12 -26.97 13.28
CA ARG A 118 0.43 -26.04 12.19
C ARG A 118 1.29 -26.81 11.18
N PRO A 119 0.83 -27.06 9.94
CA PRO A 119 1.66 -27.69 8.94
C PRO A 119 2.61 -26.64 8.34
N GLY A 120 3.87 -27.02 8.14
CA GLY A 120 4.94 -26.20 7.57
C GLY A 120 5.67 -25.32 8.58
N ALA A 121 7.00 -25.22 8.42
CA ALA A 121 7.85 -24.39 9.26
C ALA A 121 7.70 -22.92 8.88
N LEU A 122 6.82 -22.18 9.58
CA LEU A 122 6.81 -20.73 9.54
C LEU A 122 7.93 -20.19 10.43
N ALA A 123 8.67 -19.20 9.93
CA ALA A 123 9.66 -18.48 10.72
C ALA A 123 8.98 -17.35 11.51
N HIS A 124 9.49 -17.11 12.72
CA HIS A 124 9.09 -15.99 13.57
C HIS A 124 10.25 -15.00 13.64
N VAL A 125 9.99 -13.73 13.34
CA VAL A 125 10.92 -12.63 13.58
C VAL A 125 10.39 -11.84 14.76
N CYS A 126 11.27 -11.35 15.65
CA CYS A 126 10.90 -10.47 16.75
C CYS A 126 11.69 -9.17 16.60
N LEU A 127 10.99 -8.03 16.62
CA LEU A 127 11.59 -6.70 16.68
C LEU A 127 11.13 -6.02 17.97
N LEU A 128 12.10 -5.55 18.76
CA LEU A 128 11.89 -4.77 19.96
C LEU A 128 12.44 -3.35 19.73
N ARG A 129 11.57 -2.34 19.77
CA ARG A 129 11.98 -0.94 19.71
C ARG A 129 11.85 -0.31 21.10
N GLY A 130 12.99 -0.09 21.74
CA GLY A 130 13.11 0.44 23.10
C GLY A 130 13.32 -0.66 24.15
N ALA A 131 14.20 -0.42 25.12
CA ALA A 131 14.59 -1.38 26.15
C ALA A 131 13.69 -1.36 27.43
N GLY A 132 12.52 -0.72 27.37
CA GLY A 132 11.61 -0.55 28.51
C GLY A 132 10.27 -1.28 28.36
N GLU A 133 9.48 -1.35 29.43
CA GLU A 133 8.17 -2.04 29.47
C GLU A 133 7.12 -1.45 28.49
N ASP A 134 7.29 -0.20 28.07
CA ASP A 134 6.44 0.48 27.08
C ASP A 134 6.97 0.41 25.63
N GLY A 135 8.02 -0.37 25.38
CA GLY A 135 8.62 -0.53 24.06
C GLY A 135 7.66 -1.16 23.04
N ALA A 136 7.69 -0.66 21.80
CA ALA A 136 6.93 -1.29 20.72
C ALA A 136 7.57 -2.64 20.36
N CYS A 137 6.78 -3.72 20.43
CA CYS A 137 7.21 -5.07 20.09
C CYS A 137 6.36 -5.65 18.96
N TRP A 138 7.01 -6.12 17.91
CA TRP A 138 6.38 -6.76 16.75
C TRP A 138 6.88 -8.19 16.60
N TYR A 139 5.97 -9.13 16.29
CA TYR A 139 6.30 -10.52 15.97
C TYR A 139 5.82 -10.91 14.56
N PRO A 140 6.55 -10.54 13.49
CA PRO A 140 6.26 -11.02 12.17
C PRO A 140 6.32 -12.55 12.04
N LEU A 141 5.28 -13.16 11.48
CA LEU A 141 5.22 -14.52 10.95
C LEU A 141 5.56 -14.49 9.47
N THR A 142 6.51 -15.30 9.02
CA THR A 142 6.91 -15.30 7.61
C THR A 142 7.16 -16.70 7.08
N SER A 143 6.84 -16.92 5.81
CA SER A 143 7.27 -18.12 5.07
C SER A 143 8.71 -18.02 4.56
N GLU A 144 9.28 -16.82 4.56
CA GLU A 144 10.65 -16.60 4.11
C GLU A 144 11.64 -17.30 5.04
N LYS A 145 12.72 -17.84 4.46
CA LYS A 145 13.81 -18.40 5.26
C LYS A 145 14.54 -17.26 5.97
N VAL A 146 14.69 -17.40 7.28
CA VAL A 146 15.44 -16.46 8.12
C VAL A 146 16.57 -17.24 8.79
N ALA A 147 17.79 -17.10 8.26
CA ALA A 147 18.99 -17.76 8.79
C ALA A 147 19.94 -16.77 9.49
N SER A 148 19.80 -15.47 9.20
CA SER A 148 20.68 -14.42 9.69
C SER A 148 19.93 -13.18 10.17
N ALA A 149 20.64 -12.30 10.90
CA ALA A 149 20.12 -10.99 11.26
C ALA A 149 19.82 -10.11 10.03
N ALA A 150 20.55 -10.29 8.92
CA ALA A 150 20.28 -9.58 7.68
C ALA A 150 18.93 -10.01 7.07
N ASP A 151 18.64 -11.32 7.06
CA ASP A 151 17.34 -11.83 6.60
C ASP A 151 16.20 -11.27 7.46
N ALA A 152 16.37 -11.23 8.79
CA ALA A 152 15.39 -10.68 9.70
C ALA A 152 15.11 -9.19 9.42
N ARG A 153 16.16 -8.39 9.18
CA ARG A 153 16.00 -6.96 8.81
C ARG A 153 15.26 -6.78 7.49
N ARG A 154 15.48 -7.67 6.50
CA ARG A 154 14.73 -7.66 5.23
C ARG A 154 13.23 -7.91 5.43
N ILE A 155 12.87 -8.84 6.31
CA ILE A 155 11.44 -9.08 6.65
C ILE A 155 10.84 -7.87 7.35
N VAL A 156 11.59 -7.24 8.25
CA VAL A 156 11.16 -6.02 8.93
C VAL A 156 10.94 -4.89 7.92
N SER A 157 11.87 -4.67 6.98
CA SER A 157 11.72 -3.60 5.98
C SER A 157 10.52 -3.81 5.08
N HIS A 158 10.22 -5.06 4.68
CA HIS A 158 8.96 -5.37 3.97
C HIS A 158 7.73 -5.02 4.80
N TYR A 159 7.75 -5.31 6.10
CA TYR A 159 6.63 -5.01 7.00
C TYR A 159 6.48 -3.50 7.28
N GLU A 160 7.57 -2.73 7.31
CA GLU A 160 7.52 -1.27 7.43
C GLU A 160 6.76 -0.62 6.27
N GLN A 161 6.82 -1.23 5.07
CA GLN A 161 6.04 -0.77 3.92
C GLN A 161 4.53 -1.06 4.02
N ARG A 162 4.08 -1.81 5.04
CA ARG A 162 2.64 -2.07 5.26
C ARG A 162 1.84 -0.77 5.36
N TRP A 163 2.42 0.27 5.96
CA TRP A 163 1.75 1.57 6.16
C TRP A 163 1.35 2.25 4.84
N LEU A 164 1.95 1.86 3.71
CA LEU A 164 1.61 2.38 2.40
C LEU A 164 0.14 2.18 2.03
N ILE A 165 -0.50 1.09 2.48
CA ILE A 165 -1.94 0.88 2.26
C ILE A 165 -2.79 1.89 3.03
N GLU A 166 -2.31 2.37 4.17
CA GLU A 166 -2.99 3.40 4.96
C GLU A 166 -2.84 4.77 4.30
N GLU A 167 -1.67 5.06 3.71
CA GLU A 167 -1.49 6.25 2.87
C GLU A 167 -2.37 6.19 1.62
N TYR A 168 -2.53 5.02 0.98
CA TYR A 168 -3.53 4.81 -0.08
C TYR A 168 -4.95 5.09 0.44
N HIS A 169 -5.37 4.52 1.57
CA HIS A 169 -6.69 4.77 2.13
C HIS A 169 -6.92 6.25 2.46
N LYS A 170 -5.88 6.96 2.92
CA LYS A 170 -5.94 8.39 3.19
C LYS A 170 -6.09 9.20 1.91
N ALA A 171 -5.32 8.87 0.86
CA ALA A 171 -5.48 9.45 -0.47
C ALA A 171 -6.87 9.16 -1.05
N TRP A 172 -7.38 7.96 -0.82
CA TRP A 172 -8.67 7.50 -1.31
C TRP A 172 -9.85 8.18 -0.63
N LYS A 173 -9.79 8.34 0.69
CA LYS A 173 -10.87 8.88 1.52
C LYS A 173 -10.69 10.36 1.76
N SER A 174 -10.53 10.76 3.02
CA SER A 174 -10.60 12.15 3.49
C SER A 174 -9.40 13.02 3.11
N GLY A 175 -8.28 12.43 2.68
CA GLY A 175 -7.09 13.18 2.30
C GLY A 175 -7.10 13.66 0.86
N GLY A 176 -7.66 12.89 -0.08
CA GLY A 176 -7.63 13.19 -1.51
C GLY A 176 -9.02 13.18 -2.12
N THR A 177 -9.46 12.01 -2.61
CA THR A 177 -10.65 11.92 -3.46
C THR A 177 -11.96 12.29 -2.79
N CYS A 178 -11.97 12.28 -1.45
CA CYS A 178 -13.17 12.41 -0.65
C CYS A 178 -14.25 11.43 -1.14
N VAL A 179 -13.87 10.18 -1.45
CA VAL A 179 -14.78 9.20 -2.09
C VAL A 179 -16.11 9.06 -1.36
N GLU A 180 -16.11 9.22 -0.03
CA GLU A 180 -17.29 9.13 0.84
C GLU A 180 -18.26 10.33 0.67
N SER A 181 -17.80 11.47 0.15
CA SER A 181 -18.63 12.63 -0.19
C SER A 181 -19.09 12.63 -1.66
N LEU A 182 -18.46 11.85 -2.53
CA LEU A 182 -18.85 11.74 -3.93
C LEU A 182 -20.29 11.19 -4.03
N ARG A 183 -21.07 11.80 -4.92
CA ARG A 183 -22.46 11.38 -5.21
C ARG A 183 -22.53 10.69 -6.57
N MET A 184 -21.63 9.72 -6.78
CA MET A 184 -21.57 8.96 -8.02
C MET A 184 -22.80 8.05 -8.15
N GLN A 185 -23.36 7.98 -9.37
CA GLN A 185 -24.59 7.23 -9.65
C GLN A 185 -24.35 5.73 -9.83
N THR A 186 -23.11 5.30 -10.11
CA THR A 186 -22.77 3.90 -10.38
C THR A 186 -21.52 3.47 -9.62
N ARG A 187 -21.44 2.17 -9.33
CA ARG A 187 -20.27 1.53 -8.72
C ARG A 187 -19.03 1.67 -9.59
N ASP A 188 -19.15 1.48 -10.90
CA ASP A 188 -18.01 1.51 -11.82
C ASP A 188 -17.31 2.88 -11.83
N ASN A 189 -18.09 3.97 -11.68
CA ASN A 189 -17.52 5.31 -11.58
C ASN A 189 -16.70 5.50 -10.29
N LEU A 190 -17.13 4.86 -9.18
CA LEU A 190 -16.35 4.83 -7.95
C LEU A 190 -15.08 3.99 -8.13
N GLU A 191 -15.12 2.88 -8.85
CA GLU A 191 -13.93 2.04 -9.07
C GLU A 191 -12.87 2.73 -9.94
N ARG A 192 -13.28 3.52 -10.95
CA ARG A 192 -12.34 4.29 -11.80
C ARG A 192 -11.50 5.29 -11.02
N MET A 193 -12.04 5.85 -9.95
CA MET A 193 -11.33 6.80 -9.11
C MET A 193 -10.07 6.16 -8.49
N VAL A 194 -10.05 4.84 -8.29
CA VAL A 194 -8.97 4.12 -7.60
C VAL A 194 -7.64 4.29 -8.33
N VAL A 195 -7.67 4.17 -9.66
CA VAL A 195 -6.50 4.34 -10.53
C VAL A 195 -5.87 5.72 -10.31
N ILE A 196 -6.71 6.74 -10.16
CA ILE A 196 -6.28 8.11 -9.93
C ILE A 196 -5.58 8.23 -8.57
N ALA A 197 -6.15 7.66 -7.52
CA ALA A 197 -5.57 7.72 -6.18
C ALA A 197 -4.19 7.04 -6.11
N VAL A 198 -3.99 5.93 -6.84
CA VAL A 198 -2.70 5.26 -6.93
C VAL A 198 -1.65 6.14 -7.63
N ARG A 199 -1.99 6.80 -8.75
CA ARG A 199 -1.07 7.72 -9.44
C ARG A 199 -0.66 8.91 -8.56
N VAL A 200 -1.62 9.51 -7.84
CA VAL A 200 -1.35 10.61 -6.91
C VAL A 200 -0.48 10.15 -5.73
N LEU A 201 -0.73 8.95 -5.20
CA LEU A 201 0.12 8.33 -4.18
C LEU A 201 1.54 8.11 -4.69
N GLY A 202 1.71 7.55 -5.89
CA GLY A 202 3.00 7.34 -6.50
C GLY A 202 3.78 8.65 -6.67
N LEU A 203 3.13 9.72 -7.15
CA LEU A 203 3.79 11.02 -7.31
C LEU A 203 4.24 11.60 -5.97
N ARG A 204 3.38 11.52 -4.96
CA ARG A 204 3.70 12.02 -3.63
C ARG A 204 4.84 11.24 -3.01
N GLN A 205 4.73 9.91 -2.97
CA GLN A 205 5.75 9.03 -2.38
C GLN A 205 7.07 9.16 -3.14
N GLY A 206 7.00 9.14 -4.47
CA GLY A 206 8.14 9.24 -5.36
C GLY A 206 8.88 10.57 -5.25
N GLY A 207 8.14 11.68 -5.09
CA GLY A 207 8.72 13.01 -4.97
C GLY A 207 9.26 13.38 -3.59
N ILE A 208 8.87 12.64 -2.54
CA ILE A 208 9.33 12.87 -1.16
C ILE A 208 10.49 11.93 -0.78
N SER A 209 10.49 10.70 -1.30
CA SER A 209 11.52 9.70 -0.97
C SER A 209 12.89 10.10 -1.53
N GLU A 210 13.93 10.03 -0.70
CA GLU A 210 15.29 10.38 -1.11
C GLU A 210 15.84 9.49 -2.21
N GLU A 211 15.39 8.23 -2.25
CA GLU A 211 15.79 7.22 -3.22
C GLU A 211 15.24 7.50 -4.63
N THR A 212 14.02 8.06 -4.71
CA THR A 212 13.28 8.18 -5.96
C THR A 212 13.06 9.62 -6.42
N GLN A 213 13.28 10.61 -5.56
CA GLN A 213 12.98 12.02 -5.85
C GLN A 213 13.67 12.55 -7.12
N ASN A 214 14.82 11.97 -7.49
CA ASN A 214 15.60 12.35 -8.66
C ASN A 214 15.27 11.55 -9.93
N ASP A 215 14.43 10.53 -9.82
CA ASP A 215 13.97 9.76 -10.98
C ASP A 215 13.10 10.60 -11.91
N SER A 216 13.02 10.20 -13.17
CA SER A 216 12.13 10.80 -14.16
C SER A 216 10.66 10.76 -13.71
N CYS A 217 9.95 11.89 -13.81
CA CYS A 217 8.52 11.94 -13.55
C CYS A 217 7.69 11.14 -14.56
N GLU A 218 8.28 10.70 -15.69
CA GLU A 218 7.62 9.82 -16.66
C GLU A 218 7.33 8.42 -16.14
N LYS A 219 7.88 8.04 -14.98
CA LYS A 219 7.44 6.83 -14.26
C LYS A 219 5.95 6.89 -13.90
N ILE A 220 5.34 8.09 -13.84
CA ILE A 220 3.95 8.27 -13.40
C ILE A 220 3.15 9.21 -14.31
N LEU A 221 3.75 10.30 -14.78
CA LEU A 221 3.12 11.23 -15.72
C LEU A 221 3.45 10.85 -17.15
N THR A 222 2.48 11.00 -18.05
CA THR A 222 2.74 10.92 -19.49
C THR A 222 3.57 12.11 -19.97
N PRO A 223 4.23 12.01 -21.14
CA PRO A 223 4.96 13.13 -21.73
C PRO A 223 4.11 14.39 -21.89
N THR A 224 2.82 14.23 -22.23
CA THR A 224 1.87 15.35 -22.38
C THR A 224 1.57 15.99 -21.04
N GLU A 225 1.31 15.20 -20.00
CA GLU A 225 0.99 15.69 -18.65
C GLU A 225 2.14 16.55 -18.09
N TRP A 226 3.37 16.04 -18.02
CA TRP A 226 4.46 16.83 -17.43
C TRP A 226 4.78 18.10 -18.24
N LYS A 227 4.67 18.04 -19.59
CA LYS A 227 4.88 19.21 -20.46
C LYS A 227 3.82 20.29 -20.22
N LEU A 228 2.55 19.92 -20.07
CA LEU A 228 1.48 20.87 -19.75
C LEU A 228 1.71 21.52 -18.38
N LEU A 229 2.15 20.74 -17.39
CA LEU A 229 2.50 21.27 -16.07
C LEU A 229 3.67 22.25 -16.16
N TRP A 230 4.69 21.94 -16.97
CA TRP A 230 5.83 22.82 -17.23
C TRP A 230 5.42 24.14 -17.87
N VAL A 231 4.68 24.08 -18.98
CA VAL A 231 4.22 25.27 -19.70
C VAL A 231 3.40 26.18 -18.78
N LYS A 232 2.51 25.60 -17.96
CA LYS A 232 1.66 26.36 -17.05
C LYS A 232 2.40 27.05 -15.91
N LEU A 233 3.40 26.38 -15.31
CA LEU A 233 4.00 26.82 -14.04
C LEU A 233 5.39 27.42 -14.18
N GLU A 234 6.14 27.03 -15.22
CA GLU A 234 7.47 27.59 -15.51
C GLU A 234 7.40 28.69 -16.57
N GLY A 235 6.51 28.56 -17.57
CA GLY A 235 6.40 29.53 -18.67
C GLY A 235 7.68 29.67 -19.51
N LYS A 236 8.57 28.67 -19.45
CA LYS A 236 9.86 28.62 -20.16
C LYS A 236 9.80 27.59 -21.29
N GLN A 237 10.81 27.62 -22.19
CA GLN A 237 11.01 26.54 -23.15
C GLN A 237 11.07 25.18 -22.45
N LEU A 238 10.58 24.16 -23.15
CA LEU A 238 10.59 22.80 -22.64
C LEU A 238 12.04 22.32 -22.48
N PRO A 239 12.38 21.65 -21.37
CA PRO A 239 13.70 21.10 -21.16
C PRO A 239 13.93 19.94 -22.11
N ALA A 240 15.20 19.72 -22.50
CA ALA A 240 15.59 18.57 -23.30
C ALA A 240 15.46 17.24 -22.53
N GLN A 241 15.63 17.29 -21.21
CA GLN A 241 15.51 16.13 -20.32
C GLN A 241 14.22 16.22 -19.50
N THR A 242 13.61 15.07 -19.27
CA THR A 242 12.39 14.96 -18.46
C THR A 242 12.66 15.42 -17.01
N PRO A 243 11.78 16.25 -16.41
CA PRO A 243 11.91 16.66 -15.03
C PRO A 243 11.80 15.49 -14.03
N THR A 244 12.24 15.73 -12.80
CA THR A 244 12.25 14.70 -11.74
C THR A 244 10.89 14.52 -11.06
N LEU A 245 10.71 13.40 -10.35
CA LEU A 245 9.54 13.15 -9.50
C LEU A 245 9.37 14.21 -8.41
N LYS A 246 10.48 14.70 -7.84
CA LYS A 246 10.44 15.84 -6.89
C LYS A 246 9.83 17.07 -7.54
N TRP A 247 10.31 17.42 -8.73
CA TRP A 247 9.79 18.56 -9.47
C TRP A 247 8.28 18.38 -9.72
N ALA A 248 7.87 17.23 -10.25
CA ALA A 248 6.47 16.95 -10.57
C ALA A 248 5.58 17.04 -9.32
N CYS A 249 6.00 16.43 -8.21
CA CYS A 249 5.28 16.46 -6.94
C CYS A 249 5.09 17.90 -6.41
N LEU A 250 6.17 18.69 -6.35
CA LEU A 250 6.10 20.06 -5.83
C LEU A 250 5.31 20.99 -6.75
N LYS A 251 5.43 20.83 -8.07
CA LYS A 251 4.69 21.64 -9.05
C LYS A 251 3.21 21.30 -9.09
N LEU A 252 2.87 20.02 -8.99
CA LEU A 252 1.49 19.60 -8.84
C LEU A 252 0.89 20.18 -7.55
N ALA A 253 1.60 20.08 -6.42
CA ALA A 253 1.17 20.68 -5.16
C ALA A 253 1.00 22.21 -5.28
N LYS A 254 1.89 22.90 -6.00
CA LYS A 254 1.77 24.35 -6.26
C LYS A 254 0.52 24.68 -7.07
N LEU A 255 0.17 23.87 -8.06
CA LEU A 255 -1.11 23.97 -8.78
C LEU A 255 -2.31 23.76 -7.84
N GLY A 256 -2.12 22.94 -6.81
CA GLY A 256 -2.98 22.77 -5.64
C GLY A 256 -3.03 23.93 -4.64
N ARG A 257 -2.38 25.07 -4.93
CA ARG A 257 -2.20 26.23 -4.03
C ARG A 257 -1.39 25.93 -2.76
N TRP A 258 -0.40 25.04 -2.86
CA TRP A 258 0.56 24.82 -1.80
C TRP A 258 1.71 25.83 -1.83
N HIS A 259 2.07 26.35 -0.66
CA HIS A 259 3.08 27.41 -0.47
C HIS A 259 4.28 27.01 0.40
N ASP A 260 4.33 25.75 0.86
CA ASP A 260 5.36 25.24 1.79
C ASP A 260 5.62 26.11 3.02
N SER A 261 4.56 26.57 3.70
CA SER A 261 4.66 27.47 4.85
C SER A 261 5.54 26.94 5.99
N LYS A 262 5.66 25.61 6.12
CA LYS A 262 6.49 24.93 7.13
C LYS A 262 7.86 24.48 6.60
N ARG A 263 8.22 24.75 5.34
CA ARG A 263 9.50 24.36 4.70
C ARG A 263 9.81 22.87 4.84
N THR A 264 8.79 22.05 4.72
CA THR A 264 8.92 20.58 4.88
C THR A 264 9.20 19.89 3.56
N SER A 265 8.99 20.58 2.42
CA SER A 265 9.04 19.94 1.08
C SER A 265 8.16 18.70 0.95
N SER A 266 7.13 18.57 1.82
CA SER A 266 6.24 17.42 1.88
C SER A 266 4.79 17.88 1.71
N PRO A 267 4.26 17.88 0.47
CA PRO A 267 2.89 18.26 0.21
C PRO A 267 1.89 17.33 0.91
N GLY A 268 0.81 17.92 1.42
CA GLY A 268 -0.33 17.18 1.98
C GLY A 268 -1.23 16.60 0.89
N TRP A 269 -2.08 15.63 1.26
CA TRP A 269 -2.97 14.96 0.31
C TRP A 269 -3.95 15.91 -0.39
N VAL A 270 -4.52 16.86 0.33
CA VAL A 270 -5.53 17.79 -0.21
C VAL A 270 -4.94 18.62 -1.36
N VAL A 271 -3.75 19.18 -1.17
CA VAL A 271 -3.10 20.00 -2.22
C VAL A 271 -2.62 19.14 -3.40
N MET A 272 -2.18 17.91 -3.14
CA MET A 272 -1.82 16.98 -4.22
C MET A 272 -3.03 16.63 -5.08
N TRP A 273 -4.17 16.40 -4.44
CA TRP A 273 -5.42 16.08 -5.12
C TRP A 273 -5.98 17.26 -5.91
N ASP A 274 -6.06 18.44 -5.27
CA ASP A 274 -6.48 19.68 -5.92
C ASP A 274 -5.61 20.02 -7.14
N GLY A 275 -4.30 19.79 -7.01
CA GLY A 275 -3.35 19.95 -8.10
C GLY A 275 -3.59 18.95 -9.22
N TRP A 276 -3.82 17.68 -8.88
CA TRP A 276 -4.13 16.63 -9.84
C TRP A 276 -5.36 16.94 -10.68
N PHE A 277 -6.48 17.34 -10.06
CA PHE A 277 -7.71 17.67 -10.79
C PHE A 277 -7.52 18.79 -11.79
N ARG A 278 -6.95 19.91 -11.35
CA ARG A 278 -6.65 21.05 -12.24
C ARG A 278 -5.72 20.63 -13.38
N HIS A 279 -4.79 19.74 -13.09
CA HIS A 279 -3.87 19.24 -14.10
C HIS A 279 -4.58 18.37 -15.15
N GLN A 280 -5.50 17.50 -14.73
CA GLN A 280 -6.29 16.67 -15.64
C GLN A 280 -7.26 17.52 -16.48
N ASP A 281 -7.91 18.53 -15.91
CA ASP A 281 -8.76 19.47 -16.67
C ASP A 281 -7.96 20.16 -17.80
N MET A 282 -6.69 20.53 -17.51
CA MET A 282 -5.80 21.08 -18.53
C MET A 282 -5.40 20.05 -19.59
N ALA A 283 -5.17 18.80 -19.19
CA ALA A 283 -4.82 17.73 -20.12
C ALA A 283 -6.00 17.40 -21.06
N GLU A 284 -7.21 17.34 -20.53
CA GLU A 284 -8.44 17.20 -21.30
C GLU A 284 -8.62 18.38 -22.25
N GLY A 285 -8.52 19.62 -21.77
CA GLY A 285 -8.62 20.81 -22.60
C GLY A 285 -7.60 20.84 -23.74
N TYR A 286 -6.36 20.41 -23.48
CA TYR A 286 -5.34 20.26 -24.51
C TYR A 286 -5.71 19.22 -25.57
N LEU A 287 -6.24 18.06 -25.16
CA LEU A 287 -6.68 17.01 -26.09
C LEU A 287 -7.86 17.47 -26.96
N VAL A 288 -8.83 18.15 -26.36
CA VAL A 288 -9.97 18.75 -27.07
C VAL A 288 -9.49 19.78 -28.08
N MET A 289 -8.59 20.70 -27.69
CA MET A 289 -8.02 21.68 -28.60
C MET A 289 -7.29 21.01 -29.77
N LYS A 290 -6.47 20.00 -29.50
CA LYS A 290 -5.75 19.25 -30.53
C LYS A 290 -6.68 18.52 -31.50
N SER A 291 -7.88 18.13 -31.06
CA SER A 291 -8.88 17.51 -31.94
C SER A 291 -9.51 18.49 -32.93
N LEU A 292 -9.51 19.80 -32.64
CA LEU A 292 -9.96 20.83 -33.58
C LEU A 292 -8.96 21.02 -34.74
N ASP A 293 -7.67 20.79 -34.46
CA ASP A 293 -6.59 20.88 -35.45
C ASP A 293 -6.49 19.63 -36.34
N GLN A 294 -7.30 18.60 -36.08
CA GLN A 294 -7.44 17.46 -36.99
C GLN A 294 -8.41 17.88 -38.10
N GLU A 295 -7.88 18.19 -39.29
CA GLU A 295 -8.67 18.49 -40.48
C GLU A 295 -9.77 17.43 -40.67
N ILE A 296 -11.02 17.88 -40.85
CA ILE A 296 -12.16 17.08 -41.31
C ILE A 296 -11.98 16.76 -42.80
#